data_AF-A0A8B8BV60-F1
#
_entry.id   AF-A0A8B8BV60-F1
#
_cell.length_a   1.000
_cell.length_b   1.000
_cell.length_c   1.000
_cell.angle_alpha   90.00
_cell.angle_beta   90.00
_cell.angle_gamma   90.00
#
_symmetry.space_group_name_H-M   'P 1'
#
loop_
_entity.id
_entity.type
_entity.pdbx_description
1 polymer ?
#
loop_
_entity_poly.entity_id
_entity_poly.type
_entity_poly.pdbx_seq_one_letter_code
_entity_poly.pdbx_strand_id
1 'polypeptide(L)'
;MLDLTRATAFQQQIKIQFSEFMIAAACFRYVVVNSQRQYGYPPTTTPTVDWPCSLPKKPGPCRGFCPRYYYDSSTDSCHEFTYGCCGGNANNFKTNALCENACKQFRACPAIACLVPACTFETCPNFQEATCFAPCGCTSIWVYNGEDVTNRCHN
;
A
#
# COMPACT_ATOMS: atom_id res chain seq x y z
N MET A 1 -63.61 23.41 37.34
CA MET A 1 -63.06 23.11 36.01
C MET A 1 -62.89 24.40 35.25
N LEU A 2 -61.71 25.00 35.38
CA LEU A 2 -61.15 26.05 34.54
C LEU A 2 -59.65 26.08 34.89
N ASP A 3 -58.76 25.97 33.92
CA ASP A 3 -57.58 26.83 33.94
C ASP A 3 -57.03 27.06 32.53
N LEU A 4 -57.05 28.33 32.15
CA LEU A 4 -56.89 28.92 30.81
C LEU A 4 -55.54 29.66 30.71
N THR A 5 -54.49 29.13 31.33
CA THR A 5 -53.26 29.88 31.67
C THR A 5 -51.98 29.51 30.90
N ARG A 6 -52.03 28.80 29.76
CA ARG A 6 -50.80 28.49 28.98
C ARG A 6 -50.87 28.70 27.47
N ALA A 7 -51.73 29.60 27.02
CA ALA A 7 -51.79 30.06 25.63
C ALA A 7 -50.76 31.17 25.26
N THR A 8 -49.76 31.50 26.09
CA THR A 8 -48.94 32.71 25.88
C THR A 8 -47.42 32.56 26.05
N ALA A 9 -46.84 31.36 25.95
CA ALA A 9 -45.39 31.16 26.20
C ALA A 9 -44.55 30.55 25.08
N PHE A 10 -45.08 30.31 23.87
CA PHE A 10 -44.26 29.71 22.78
C PHE A 10 -44.58 30.25 21.39
N GLN A 11 -45.07 31.49 21.28
CA GLN A 11 -45.38 32.14 20.00
C GLN A 11 -44.49 33.33 19.63
N GLN A 12 -43.34 33.57 20.30
CA GLN A 12 -42.49 34.71 19.92
C GLN A 12 -41.00 34.52 20.16
N GLN A 13 -40.42 33.48 19.53
CA GLN A 13 -38.98 33.27 19.26
C GLN A 13 -38.91 31.86 18.64
N ILE A 14 -38.86 31.62 17.34
CA ILE A 14 -37.84 32.02 16.37
C ILE A 14 -38.42 31.65 14.99
N LYS A 15 -39.15 32.58 14.35
CA LYS A 15 -39.36 32.59 12.89
C LYS A 15 -38.19 33.26 12.15
N ILE A 16 -37.07 33.50 12.85
CA ILE A 16 -35.89 34.22 12.36
C ILE A 16 -34.63 33.50 12.87
N GLN A 17 -34.32 32.32 12.31
CA GLN A 17 -32.95 31.79 12.26
C GLN A 17 -32.79 30.81 11.08
N PHE A 18 -33.60 30.98 10.03
CA PHE A 18 -33.57 30.15 8.82
C PHE A 18 -32.83 30.82 7.65
N SER A 19 -32.02 31.85 7.90
CA SER A 19 -31.13 32.41 6.88
C SER A 19 -29.83 32.89 7.51
N GLU A 20 -28.72 32.41 6.93
CA GLU A 20 -27.34 32.88 7.11
C GLU A 20 -26.69 32.54 8.45
N PHE A 21 -26.10 31.35 8.58
CA PHE A 21 -24.73 31.18 9.09
C PHE A 21 -24.26 29.76 8.77
N MET A 22 -23.65 29.63 7.59
CA MET A 22 -22.58 28.68 7.38
C MET A 22 -21.58 28.85 8.52
N ILE A 23 -21.16 27.75 9.16
CA ILE A 23 -19.78 27.44 9.61
C ILE A 23 -19.87 26.36 10.71
N ALA A 24 -19.18 25.24 10.44
CA ALA A 24 -18.71 24.21 11.37
C ALA A 24 -19.75 23.31 12.06
N ALA A 25 -19.98 22.11 11.50
CA ALA A 25 -19.47 20.86 12.06
C ALA A 25 -20.08 19.62 11.39
N ALA A 26 -19.21 18.64 11.14
CA ALA A 26 -19.51 17.22 10.96
C ALA A 26 -20.09 16.74 9.61
N CYS A 27 -19.18 16.65 8.62
CA CYS A 27 -19.19 15.57 7.63
C CYS A 27 -19.17 14.21 8.34
N PHE A 28 -20.32 13.60 8.61
CA PHE A 28 -20.40 12.21 9.04
C PHE A 28 -21.38 11.40 8.17
N ARG A 29 -20.75 10.70 7.21
CA ARG A 29 -20.97 9.29 6.85
C ARG A 29 -22.39 8.87 6.47
N TYR A 30 -22.71 9.03 5.19
CA TYR A 30 -23.60 8.10 4.49
C TYR A 30 -23.02 7.75 3.11
N VAL A 31 -21.93 6.98 3.10
CA VAL A 31 -21.57 6.20 1.91
C VAL A 31 -21.12 4.81 2.37
N VAL A 32 -22.07 3.89 2.43
CA VAL A 32 -21.77 2.46 2.34
C VAL A 32 -21.46 2.20 0.86
N VAL A 33 -20.18 2.33 0.48
CA VAL A 33 -19.71 1.80 -0.81
C VAL A 33 -19.53 0.30 -0.66
N ASN A 34 -20.29 -0.44 -1.46
CA ASN A 34 -20.25 -1.89 -1.62
C ASN A 34 -18.83 -2.41 -1.92
N SER A 35 -18.35 -3.33 -1.08
CA SER A 35 -17.49 -4.49 -1.37
C SER A 35 -16.38 -4.49 -2.45
N GLN A 36 -15.74 -3.38 -2.83
CA GLN A 36 -14.45 -3.43 -3.55
C GLN A 36 -13.48 -2.42 -2.93
N ARG A 37 -12.73 -2.86 -1.92
CA ARG A 37 -11.63 -2.08 -1.32
C ARG A 37 -10.41 -2.13 -2.23
N GLN A 38 -10.39 -1.28 -3.24
CA GLN A 38 -9.16 -0.89 -3.94
C GLN A 38 -8.53 0.29 -3.19
N TYR A 39 -7.60 0.00 -2.28
CA TYR A 39 -6.72 1.00 -1.70
C TYR A 39 -5.33 0.82 -2.31
N GLY A 40 -4.91 1.74 -3.19
CA GLY A 40 -3.49 2.08 -3.35
C GLY A 40 -2.75 1.76 -4.65
N TYR A 41 -3.38 1.34 -5.76
CA TYR A 41 -2.76 1.52 -7.09
C TYR A 41 -3.24 2.85 -7.69
N PRO A 42 -2.35 3.70 -8.24
CA PRO A 42 -2.77 4.93 -8.91
C PRO A 42 -3.78 4.62 -10.03
N PRO A 43 -4.75 5.52 -10.31
CA PRO A 43 -5.76 5.28 -11.33
C PRO A 43 -5.07 5.08 -12.68
N THR A 44 -5.33 3.93 -13.26
CA THR A 44 -4.84 3.46 -14.56
C THR A 44 -5.15 4.46 -15.68
N THR A 45 -4.12 5.15 -16.15
CA THR A 45 -4.05 5.71 -17.52
C THR A 45 -2.73 5.40 -18.23
N THR A 46 -1.89 4.52 -17.69
CA THR A 46 -0.63 4.07 -18.33
C THR A 46 -0.45 2.55 -18.16
N PRO A 47 0.19 1.86 -19.11
CA PRO A 47 0.00 0.42 -19.29
C PRO A 47 0.63 -0.39 -18.14
N THR A 48 -0.21 -1.22 -17.49
CA THR A 48 0.13 -2.51 -16.86
C THR A 48 1.55 -2.64 -16.31
N VAL A 49 1.83 -2.03 -15.14
CA VAL A 49 2.98 -2.43 -14.32
C VAL A 49 2.58 -3.70 -13.60
N ASP A 50 2.84 -4.85 -14.22
CA ASP A 50 2.52 -6.16 -13.64
C ASP A 50 3.20 -6.29 -12.27
N TRP A 51 2.40 -6.57 -11.24
CA TRP A 51 2.89 -6.82 -9.89
C TRP A 51 3.90 -7.99 -9.92
N PRO A 52 5.11 -7.89 -9.33
CA PRO A 52 6.13 -8.93 -9.43
C PRO A 52 5.62 -10.32 -9.06
N CYS A 53 4.77 -10.42 -8.04
CA CYS A 53 4.25 -11.70 -7.57
C CYS A 53 3.11 -12.29 -8.43
N SER A 54 2.60 -11.55 -9.42
CA SER A 54 1.66 -12.09 -10.42
C SER A 54 2.34 -12.54 -11.70
N LEU A 55 3.62 -12.22 -11.89
CA LEU A 55 4.39 -12.61 -13.06
C LEU A 55 4.84 -14.07 -12.95
N PRO A 56 5.00 -14.80 -14.07
CA PRO A 56 5.59 -16.13 -14.06
C PRO A 56 7.10 -16.08 -13.77
N LYS A 57 7.72 -17.19 -13.36
CA LYS A 57 9.19 -17.29 -13.38
C LYS A 57 9.73 -17.13 -14.79
N LYS A 58 10.83 -16.39 -14.94
CA LYS A 58 11.47 -16.17 -16.25
C LYS A 58 12.97 -16.46 -16.19
N PRO A 59 13.42 -17.64 -16.66
CA PRO A 59 14.84 -17.99 -16.70
C PRO A 59 15.68 -17.04 -17.57
N GLY A 60 15.07 -16.45 -18.61
CA GLY A 60 15.78 -15.58 -19.56
C GLY A 60 16.63 -16.35 -20.57
N PRO A 61 17.26 -15.65 -21.54
CA PRO A 61 17.93 -16.30 -22.67
C PRO A 61 19.39 -16.70 -22.39
N CYS A 62 20.02 -16.14 -21.36
CA CYS A 62 21.40 -16.46 -21.02
C CYS A 62 21.53 -17.84 -20.36
N ARG A 63 22.74 -18.42 -20.40
CA ARG A 63 23.05 -19.75 -19.86
C ARG A 63 23.85 -19.71 -18.55
N GLY A 64 23.80 -18.59 -17.83
CA GLY A 64 24.42 -18.48 -16.51
C GLY A 64 23.65 -19.31 -15.48
N PHE A 65 24.33 -19.70 -14.40
CA PHE A 65 23.71 -20.39 -13.27
C PHE A 65 23.57 -19.40 -12.11
N CYS A 66 22.43 -18.72 -12.05
CA CYS A 66 22.08 -17.84 -10.94
C CYS A 66 20.86 -18.43 -10.20
N PRO A 67 21.05 -19.12 -9.05
CA PRO A 67 19.96 -19.52 -8.17
C PRO A 67 19.15 -18.30 -7.73
N ARG A 68 17.84 -18.36 -7.92
CA ARG A 68 16.89 -17.29 -7.56
C ARG A 68 15.60 -17.91 -7.04
N TYR A 69 14.78 -17.10 -6.40
CA TYR A 69 13.46 -17.46 -5.91
C TYR A 69 12.40 -16.71 -6.69
N TYR A 70 11.29 -17.39 -6.99
CA TYR A 70 10.10 -16.78 -7.55
C TYR A 70 8.90 -17.16 -6.68
N TYR A 71 7.90 -16.30 -6.65
CA TYR A 71 6.65 -16.59 -6.00
C TYR A 71 5.72 -17.33 -6.95
N ASP A 72 5.19 -18.46 -6.50
CA ASP A 72 4.15 -19.22 -7.18
C ASP A 72 2.80 -18.95 -6.50
N SER A 73 1.94 -18.22 -7.20
CA SER A 73 0.61 -17.85 -6.71
C SER A 73 -0.33 -19.05 -6.60
N SER A 74 -0.07 -20.15 -7.32
CA SER A 74 -0.90 -21.36 -7.28
C SER A 74 -0.68 -22.16 -6.00
N THR A 75 0.56 -22.18 -5.50
CA THR A 75 0.96 -22.85 -4.25
C THR A 75 1.11 -21.89 -3.08
N ASP A 76 0.88 -20.59 -3.32
CA ASP A 76 1.08 -19.53 -2.35
C ASP A 76 2.44 -19.61 -1.63
N SER A 77 3.51 -19.84 -2.38
CA SER A 77 4.83 -20.04 -1.79
C SER A 77 5.98 -19.67 -2.73
N CYS A 78 7.13 -19.37 -2.14
CA CYS A 78 8.34 -19.05 -2.89
C CYS A 78 9.18 -20.30 -3.15
N HIS A 79 9.52 -20.52 -4.42
CA HIS A 79 10.31 -21.67 -4.88
C HIS A 79 11.59 -21.21 -5.55
N GLU A 80 12.64 -22.02 -5.44
CA GLU A 80 13.88 -21.79 -6.16
C GLU A 80 13.71 -22.10 -7.66
N PHE A 81 14.40 -21.34 -8.51
CA PHE A 81 14.53 -21.61 -9.94
C PHE A 81 15.90 -21.15 -10.46
N THR A 82 16.36 -21.79 -11.54
CA THR A 82 17.59 -21.38 -12.23
C THR A 82 17.31 -20.19 -13.14
N TYR A 83 17.85 -19.03 -12.78
CA TYR A 83 17.88 -17.85 -13.64
C TYR A 83 19.15 -17.87 -14.48
N GLY A 84 19.02 -17.62 -15.78
CA GLY A 84 20.11 -17.54 -16.76
C GLY A 84 21.10 -16.40 -16.54
N CYS A 85 20.93 -15.60 -15.49
CA CYS A 85 21.66 -14.39 -15.15
C CYS A 85 21.40 -13.17 -16.08
N CYS A 86 20.51 -13.27 -17.07
CA CYS A 86 20.07 -12.12 -17.86
C CYS A 86 18.62 -12.28 -18.38
N GLY A 87 17.94 -11.17 -18.73
CA GLY A 87 16.66 -11.18 -19.44
C GLY A 87 15.46 -11.76 -18.67
N GLY A 88 15.51 -11.72 -17.34
CA GLY A 88 14.42 -12.16 -16.46
C GLY A 88 13.25 -11.18 -16.41
N ASN A 89 12.41 -11.31 -15.38
CA ASN A 89 11.38 -10.35 -15.01
C ASN A 89 11.46 -10.08 -13.49
N ALA A 90 10.52 -9.30 -12.95
CA ALA A 90 10.54 -8.89 -11.54
C ALA A 90 10.22 -10.01 -10.53
N ASN A 91 9.62 -11.14 -10.95
CA ASN A 91 9.44 -12.31 -10.08
C ASN A 91 10.75 -13.10 -9.93
N ASN A 92 11.77 -12.45 -9.36
CA ASN A 92 13.14 -12.93 -9.30
C ASN A 92 13.86 -12.32 -8.09
N PHE A 93 13.93 -13.08 -7.00
CA PHE A 93 14.50 -12.67 -5.73
C PHE A 93 15.77 -13.47 -5.43
N LYS A 94 16.76 -12.90 -4.73
CA LYS A 94 17.97 -13.65 -4.37
C LYS A 94 17.75 -14.68 -3.27
N THR A 95 16.83 -14.42 -2.34
CA THR A 95 16.60 -15.29 -1.17
C THR A 95 15.12 -15.61 -1.03
N ASN A 96 14.83 -16.75 -0.41
CA ASN A 96 13.46 -17.15 -0.08
C ASN A 96 12.78 -16.06 0.78
N ALA A 97 13.46 -15.57 1.82
CA ALA A 97 12.93 -14.53 2.71
C ALA A 97 12.53 -13.24 1.99
N LEU A 98 13.33 -12.79 1.01
CA LEU A 98 12.98 -11.62 0.19
C LEU A 98 11.72 -11.87 -0.64
N CYS A 99 11.62 -13.05 -1.25
CA CYS A 99 10.43 -13.44 -2.01
C CYS A 99 9.18 -13.51 -1.09
N GLU A 100 9.29 -14.17 0.06
CA GLU A 100 8.17 -14.34 0.97
C GLU A 100 7.70 -13.00 1.55
N ASN A 101 8.63 -12.13 1.96
CA ASN A 101 8.30 -10.78 2.42
C ASN A 101 7.67 -9.95 1.32
N ALA A 102 8.17 -10.07 0.08
CA ALA A 102 7.64 -9.33 -1.06
C ALA A 102 6.27 -9.82 -1.54
N CYS A 103 5.92 -11.09 -1.33
CA CYS A 103 4.75 -11.68 -1.98
C CYS A 103 3.68 -12.24 -1.05
N LYS A 104 4.03 -12.73 0.15
CA LYS A 104 3.04 -13.24 1.12
C LYS A 104 2.44 -12.14 1.99
N GLN A 105 3.19 -11.08 2.28
CA GLN A 105 2.70 -10.03 3.19
C GLN A 105 1.63 -9.12 2.54
N PHE A 106 1.42 -9.20 1.23
CA PHE A 106 0.51 -8.33 0.49
C PHE A 106 -0.97 -8.76 0.50
N ARG A 107 -1.37 -9.74 1.33
CA ARG A 107 -2.78 -10.16 1.40
C ARG A 107 -3.69 -9.20 2.17
N ALA A 108 -3.15 -8.31 2.99
CA ALA A 108 -3.84 -7.14 3.52
C ALA A 108 -2.81 -6.23 4.19
N CYS A 109 -2.43 -5.12 3.56
CA CYS A 109 -1.84 -4.03 4.32
C CYS A 109 -2.92 -3.52 5.28
N PRO A 110 -2.78 -3.59 6.61
CA PRO A 110 -3.59 -2.74 7.46
C PRO A 110 -3.38 -1.30 6.98
N ALA A 111 -4.46 -0.53 6.85
CA ALA A 111 -4.39 0.88 6.50
C ALA A 111 -3.78 1.65 7.67
N ILE A 112 -2.49 1.43 7.92
CA ILE A 112 -1.69 2.15 8.89
C ILE A 112 -1.35 3.46 8.21
N ALA A 113 -1.91 4.56 8.72
CA ALA A 113 -1.46 5.89 8.35
C ALA A 113 -0.06 6.10 8.97
N CYS A 114 0.95 6.19 8.12
CA CYS A 114 2.32 6.51 8.54
C CYS A 114 2.49 8.02 8.67
N LEU A 115 3.22 8.47 9.70
CA LEU A 115 3.65 9.86 9.79
C LEU A 115 4.58 10.20 8.62
N VAL A 116 5.42 9.23 8.24
CA VAL A 116 6.32 9.27 7.08
C VAL A 116 6.09 8.02 6.24
N PRO A 117 5.63 8.13 4.98
CA PRO A 117 5.45 6.95 4.12
C PRO A 117 6.79 6.30 3.77
N ALA A 118 6.86 4.97 3.78
CA ALA A 118 8.06 4.25 3.36
C ALA A 118 8.49 4.64 1.93
N CYS A 119 9.80 4.65 1.67
CA CYS A 119 10.38 4.98 0.36
C CYS A 119 10.09 6.38 -0.22
N THR A 120 9.73 7.38 0.60
CA THR A 120 9.43 8.74 0.10
C THR A 120 10.52 9.78 0.37
N PHE A 121 11.26 9.66 1.47
CA PHE A 121 12.23 10.69 1.89
C PHE A 121 13.60 10.14 2.27
N GLU A 122 13.74 8.83 2.42
CA GLU A 122 15.00 8.21 2.83
C GLU A 122 15.89 7.93 1.62
N THR A 123 17.20 8.04 1.82
CA THR A 123 18.22 7.62 0.85
C THR A 123 19.14 6.60 1.52
N CYS A 124 19.74 5.70 0.73
CA CYS A 124 20.72 4.72 1.21
C CYS A 124 22.13 5.15 0.74
N PRO A 125 22.81 6.08 1.46
CA PRO A 125 24.03 6.72 0.97
C PRO A 125 25.18 5.74 0.71
N ASN A 126 25.25 4.63 1.47
CA ASN A 126 26.28 3.61 1.27
C ASN A 126 26.06 2.72 0.04
N PHE A 127 24.85 2.73 -0.55
CA PHE A 127 24.50 1.92 -1.71
C PHE A 127 23.72 2.76 -2.72
N GLN A 128 24.44 3.52 -3.55
CA GLN A 128 23.85 4.53 -4.43
C GLN A 128 22.85 4.01 -5.47
N GLU A 129 22.85 2.69 -5.77
CA GLU A 129 21.90 2.05 -6.68
C GLU A 129 20.93 1.11 -5.95
N ALA A 130 20.83 1.21 -4.62
CA ALA A 130 19.84 0.44 -3.88
C ALA A 130 18.43 0.86 -4.27
N THR A 131 17.58 -0.12 -4.55
CA THR A 131 16.15 0.10 -4.80
C THR A 131 15.40 0.03 -3.47
N CYS A 132 14.55 1.02 -3.19
CA CYS A 132 13.68 0.97 -2.01
C CYS A 132 12.39 0.19 -2.31
N PHE A 133 12.01 -0.68 -1.39
CA PHE A 133 10.80 -1.45 -1.39
C PHE A 133 10.06 -1.28 -0.06
N ALA A 134 8.74 -1.18 -0.10
CA ALA A 134 7.89 -1.05 1.07
C ALA A 134 6.90 -2.23 1.14
N PRO A 135 7.26 -3.35 1.79
CA PRO A 135 6.28 -4.37 2.13
C PRO A 135 5.43 -3.83 3.28
N CYS A 136 4.14 -3.60 3.00
CA CYS A 136 3.08 -3.31 3.98
C CYS A 136 3.51 -2.61 5.29
N GLY A 137 3.34 -1.29 5.39
CA GLY A 137 3.61 -0.53 6.62
C GLY A 137 4.46 0.71 6.38
N CYS A 138 5.18 1.15 7.41
CA CYS A 138 5.96 2.39 7.39
C CYS A 138 7.46 2.18 7.20
N THR A 139 7.90 0.94 6.93
CA THR A 139 9.31 0.58 6.86
C THR A 139 9.82 0.58 5.43
N SER A 140 10.88 1.36 5.17
CA SER A 140 11.67 1.28 3.94
C SER A 140 12.60 0.07 4.02
N ILE A 141 12.56 -0.80 3.01
CA ILE A 141 13.56 -1.86 2.80
C ILE A 141 14.44 -1.46 1.63
N TRP A 142 15.75 -1.47 1.82
CA TRP A 142 16.71 -1.16 0.76
C TRP A 142 17.32 -2.43 0.21
N VAL A 143 17.22 -2.61 -1.11
CA VAL A 143 17.75 -3.78 -1.82
C VAL A 143 18.83 -3.35 -2.80
N TYR A 144 20.07 -3.79 -2.58
CA TYR A 144 21.19 -3.53 -3.50
C TYR A 144 21.66 -4.84 -4.13
N ASN A 145 21.74 -4.87 -5.46
CA ASN A 145 22.02 -6.08 -6.23
C ASN A 145 21.13 -7.27 -5.88
N GLY A 146 19.97 -7.09 -5.24
CA GLY A 146 19.08 -8.16 -4.78
C GLY A 146 19.32 -8.63 -3.34
N GLU A 147 20.23 -8.03 -2.59
CA GLU A 147 20.41 -8.28 -1.14
C GLU A 147 19.77 -7.17 -0.32
N ASP A 148 19.17 -7.53 0.82
CA ASP A 148 18.73 -6.56 1.82
C ASP A 148 19.95 -5.85 2.44
N VAL A 149 20.00 -4.54 2.27
CA VAL A 149 21.04 -3.65 2.79
C VAL A 149 20.50 -2.62 3.78
N THR A 150 19.25 -2.75 4.22
CA THR A 150 18.55 -1.78 5.08
C THR A 150 19.38 -1.40 6.30
N ASN A 151 19.97 -2.39 6.99
CA ASN A 151 20.79 -2.17 8.20
C ASN A 151 22.20 -1.62 7.92
N ARG A 152 22.61 -1.54 6.64
CA ARG A 152 23.92 -1.07 6.18
C ARG A 152 23.84 0.26 5.42
N CYS A 153 22.65 0.84 5.27
CA CYS A 153 22.48 2.07 4.49
C CYS A 153 23.21 3.28 5.07
N HIS A 154 23.38 3.35 6.39
CA HIS A 154 23.95 4.50 7.10
C HIS A 154 25.20 4.18 7.95
N ASN A 155 25.64 2.91 7.96
CA ASN A 155 26.76 2.41 8.79
C ASN A 155 27.98 2.05 7.95
#